data_AF-A0A2E0W6D3-F1
#
_entry.id   AF-A0A2E0W6D3-F1
#
_cell.length_a   1.000
_cell.length_b   1.000
_cell.length_c   1.000
_cell.angle_alpha   90.00
_cell.angle_beta   90.00
_cell.angle_gamma   90.00
#
_symmetry.space_group_name_H-M   'P 1'
#
loop_
_entity.id
_entity.type
_entity.pdbx_description
1 polymer ?
#
loop_
_entity_poly.entity_id
_entity_poly.type
_entity_poly.pdbx_seq_one_letter_code
_entity_poly.pdbx_strand_id
1 'polypeptide(L)'
;MRFRTEVENPKYDFKLNYYDKIFTIGSCFAENAADYLLKRKINILANPLGVLYNPISIENGIKLLAGKIQISEDDLIYNQYEWHSFYHHSDFSSHEKDLLIEGINKNKNEAISHLSNSELVVITLGTSFIYKYLRTGKIVSNCHKIPQKEFEKKRLTISETVASLKNIVELLNEINPNTKIIFTVSPVRHWKDGAEENQRSKSILILSIDEIIKNKKNCFYYPSYEMMIDDLRDYRFYKDDLLHPTDFAVEYISNKFIDSIFNDEAKVFMKEAFQIWTSLNHKVRNRESTAYKKFTESLKIRIEEISKKFPKANFDDELNKTR
;
A
#
# COMPACT_ATOMS: atom_id res chain seq x y z
N MET A 1 13.27 -2.39 -33.44
CA MET A 1 13.37 -0.99 -32.97
C MET A 1 12.99 -0.96 -31.49
N ARG A 2 13.82 -0.38 -30.62
CA ARG A 2 13.55 -0.29 -29.17
C ARG A 2 12.72 0.98 -28.93
N PHE A 3 11.48 0.83 -28.47
CA PHE A 3 10.54 1.95 -28.32
C PHE A 3 10.41 2.47 -26.88
N ARG A 4 11.15 1.88 -25.94
CA ARG A 4 11.13 2.23 -24.51
C ARG A 4 12.56 2.26 -23.96
N THR A 5 12.82 3.27 -23.15
CA THR A 5 13.89 3.23 -22.15
C THR A 5 13.27 2.50 -20.96
N GLU A 6 13.84 1.38 -20.57
CA GLU A 6 13.28 0.57 -19.49
C GLU A 6 14.13 0.80 -18.23
N VAL A 7 13.47 1.20 -17.15
CA VAL A 7 14.04 1.32 -15.82
C VAL A 7 14.38 -0.09 -15.34
N GLU A 8 15.64 -0.24 -14.96
CA GLU A 8 16.15 -1.52 -14.47
C GLU A 8 15.50 -1.89 -13.14
N ASN A 9 15.25 -3.18 -12.96
CA ASN A 9 14.77 -3.71 -11.70
C ASN A 9 15.82 -3.50 -10.62
N PRO A 10 15.47 -2.91 -9.47
CA PRO A 10 16.35 -2.93 -8.31
C PRO A 10 16.73 -4.36 -7.96
N LYS A 11 18.00 -4.56 -7.63
CA LYS A 11 18.52 -5.81 -7.09
C LYS A 11 18.66 -5.64 -5.59
N TYR A 12 17.87 -6.40 -4.84
CA TYR A 12 17.97 -6.47 -3.39
C TYR A 12 18.81 -7.67 -2.97
N ASP A 13 19.44 -7.58 -1.81
CA ASP A 13 20.24 -8.65 -1.20
C ASP A 13 19.39 -9.72 -0.47
N PHE A 14 18.07 -9.62 -0.58
CA PHE A 14 17.10 -10.54 -0.01
C PHE A 14 16.04 -10.95 -1.05
N LYS A 15 15.36 -12.06 -0.77
CA LYS A 15 14.20 -12.53 -1.51
C LYS A 15 13.14 -13.02 -0.53
N LEU A 16 11.88 -12.72 -0.83
CA LEU A 16 10.72 -13.22 -0.13
C LEU A 16 10.22 -14.52 -0.75
N ASN A 17 9.62 -15.36 0.08
CA ASN A 17 8.84 -16.52 -0.30
C ASN A 17 7.32 -16.19 -0.26
N TYR A 18 6.46 -17.09 -0.75
CA TYR A 18 5.02 -16.83 -0.86
C TYR A 18 4.27 -16.75 0.48
N TYR A 19 4.87 -17.30 1.54
CA TYR A 19 4.31 -17.31 2.89
C TYR A 19 4.78 -16.13 3.75
N ASP A 20 5.72 -15.33 3.25
CA ASP A 20 6.22 -14.15 3.96
C ASP A 20 5.14 -13.06 3.98
N LYS A 21 5.12 -12.31 5.07
CA LYS A 21 4.19 -11.23 5.36
C LYS A 21 4.74 -9.89 4.90
N ILE A 22 3.91 -9.17 4.17
CA ILE A 22 4.17 -7.81 3.74
C ILE A 22 3.20 -6.88 4.46
N PHE A 23 3.72 -5.78 4.98
CA PHE A 23 2.92 -4.66 5.45
C PHE A 23 3.11 -3.50 4.47
N THR A 24 2.04 -2.86 4.02
CA THR A 24 2.17 -1.65 3.20
C THR A 24 1.34 -0.50 3.72
N ILE A 25 1.93 0.69 3.66
CA ILE A 25 1.31 1.95 4.09
C ILE A 25 1.69 3.05 3.10
N GLY A 26 0.74 3.90 2.72
CA GLY A 26 1.03 5.00 1.80
C GLY A 26 -0.15 5.48 0.98
N SER A 27 0.15 5.98 -0.21
CA SER A 27 -0.85 6.48 -1.17
C SER A 27 -1.78 5.39 -1.69
N CYS A 28 -2.84 5.79 -2.41
CA CYS A 28 -3.76 4.88 -3.09
C CYS A 28 -3.07 3.94 -4.12
N PHE A 29 -1.87 4.28 -4.59
CA PHE A 29 -1.10 3.34 -5.43
C PHE A 29 -0.68 2.09 -4.66
N ALA A 30 -0.41 2.22 -3.35
CA ALA A 30 -0.09 1.08 -2.48
C ALA A 30 -1.24 0.07 -2.42
N GLU A 31 -2.49 0.55 -2.33
CA GLU A 31 -3.68 -0.30 -2.36
C GLU A 31 -3.85 -1.03 -3.70
N ASN A 32 -3.65 -0.33 -4.82
CA ASN A 32 -3.75 -0.95 -6.14
C ASN A 32 -2.67 -2.03 -6.35
N ALA A 33 -1.44 -1.76 -5.90
CA ALA A 33 -0.35 -2.74 -5.94
C ALA A 33 -0.61 -3.91 -4.96
N ALA A 34 -1.16 -3.64 -3.78
CA ALA A 34 -1.51 -4.68 -2.81
C ALA A 34 -2.63 -5.58 -3.31
N ASP A 35 -3.68 -5.02 -3.93
CA ASP A 35 -4.75 -5.80 -4.57
C ASP A 35 -4.18 -6.73 -5.64
N TYR A 36 -3.21 -6.27 -6.43
CA TYR A 36 -2.50 -7.12 -7.40
C TYR A 36 -1.77 -8.31 -6.74
N LEU A 37 -1.19 -8.12 -5.56
CA LEU A 37 -0.52 -9.18 -4.77
C LEU A 37 -1.52 -10.09 -4.04
N LEU A 38 -2.63 -9.54 -3.53
CA LEU A 38 -3.71 -10.29 -2.86
C LEU A 38 -4.37 -11.28 -3.83
N LYS A 39 -4.60 -10.86 -5.09
CA LYS A 39 -5.08 -11.75 -6.17
C LYS A 39 -4.13 -12.92 -6.46
N ARG A 40 -2.88 -12.83 -6.02
CA ARG A 40 -1.82 -13.85 -6.09
C ARG A 40 -1.57 -14.54 -4.76
N LYS A 41 -2.47 -14.34 -3.79
CA LYS A 41 -2.47 -14.97 -2.46
C LYS A 41 -1.22 -14.67 -1.63
N ILE A 42 -0.57 -13.53 -1.88
CA ILE A 42 0.49 -13.04 -1.02
C ILE A 42 -0.11 -12.52 0.28
N ASN A 43 0.56 -12.80 1.39
CA ASN A 43 0.15 -12.37 2.71
C ASN A 43 0.50 -10.88 2.90
N ILE A 44 -0.39 -9.98 2.48
CA ILE A 44 -0.17 -8.54 2.56
C ILE A 44 -1.30 -7.84 3.33
N LEU A 45 -0.93 -6.98 4.28
CA LEU A 45 -1.85 -6.06 4.94
C LEU A 45 -1.61 -4.65 4.39
N ALA A 46 -2.63 -4.05 3.77
CA ALA A 46 -2.51 -2.79 3.06
C ALA A 46 -3.30 -1.67 3.75
N ASN A 47 -2.62 -0.55 4.00
CA ASN A 47 -3.19 0.68 4.54
C ASN A 47 -4.17 0.43 5.71
N PRO A 48 -3.78 -0.28 6.79
CA PRO A 48 -4.71 -0.61 7.87
C PRO A 48 -5.13 0.62 8.71
N LEU A 49 -4.60 1.81 8.40
CA LEU A 49 -5.01 3.11 8.96
C LEU A 49 -5.65 4.01 7.88
N GLY A 50 -5.91 3.46 6.69
CA GLY A 50 -6.30 4.17 5.49
C GLY A 50 -5.12 4.76 4.71
N VAL A 51 -5.43 5.41 3.59
CA VAL A 51 -4.45 6.06 2.71
C VAL A 51 -3.77 7.24 3.40
N LEU A 52 -2.44 7.19 3.49
CA LEU A 52 -1.59 8.25 4.07
C LEU A 52 -0.54 8.70 3.06
N TYR A 53 -0.66 9.93 2.56
CA TYR A 53 0.15 10.36 1.41
C TYR A 53 1.51 10.96 1.76
N ASN A 54 1.68 11.57 2.94
CA ASN A 54 2.86 12.35 3.28
C ASN A 54 3.67 11.72 4.43
N PRO A 55 4.97 12.00 4.51
CA PRO A 55 5.87 11.43 5.53
C PRO A 55 5.33 11.57 6.97
N ILE A 56 4.90 12.78 7.35
CA ILE A 56 4.44 13.06 8.72
C ILE A 56 3.18 12.28 9.08
N SER A 57 2.25 12.12 8.12
CA SER A 57 1.03 11.35 8.34
C SER A 57 1.34 9.87 8.54
N ILE A 58 2.25 9.32 7.73
CA ILE A 58 2.71 7.94 7.89
C ILE A 58 3.43 7.78 9.24
N GLU A 59 4.30 8.71 9.62
CA GLU A 59 4.97 8.71 10.92
C GLU A 59 3.97 8.70 12.08
N ASN A 60 2.94 9.54 12.03
CA ASN A 60 1.88 9.55 13.04
C ASN A 60 1.13 8.21 13.10
N GLY A 61 0.86 7.59 11.94
CA GLY A 61 0.28 6.25 11.86
C GLY A 61 1.17 5.20 12.52
N ILE A 62 2.48 5.19 12.23
CA ILE A 62 3.42 4.26 12.86
C ILE A 62 3.56 4.54 14.37
N LYS A 63 3.54 5.80 14.82
CA LYS A 63 3.50 6.15 16.25
C LYS A 63 2.24 5.63 16.95
N LEU A 64 1.09 5.66 16.27
CA LEU A 64 -0.16 5.08 16.77
C LEU A 64 -0.02 3.56 16.94
N LEU A 65 0.56 2.86 15.96
CA LEU A 65 0.83 1.42 16.05
C LEU A 65 1.87 1.09 17.15
N ALA A 66 2.91 1.89 17.28
CA ALA A 66 3.92 1.76 18.34
C ALA A 66 3.41 2.12 19.75
N GLY A 67 2.14 2.55 19.88
CA GLY A 67 1.55 2.97 21.15
C GLY A 67 2.10 4.28 21.72
N LYS A 68 2.82 5.07 20.91
CA LYS A 68 3.38 6.38 21.29
C LYS A 68 2.33 7.50 21.22
N ILE A 69 1.26 7.27 20.47
CA ILE A 69 0.08 8.13 20.38
C ILE A 69 -1.14 7.29 20.74
N GLN A 70 -2.05 7.88 21.52
CA GLN A 70 -3.39 7.36 21.77
C GLN A 70 -4.39 8.36 21.21
N ILE A 71 -5.44 7.86 20.57
CA ILE A 71 -6.51 8.71 20.05
C ILE A 71 -7.38 9.11 21.22
N SER A 72 -7.53 10.42 21.39
CA SER A 72 -8.42 11.04 22.35
C SER A 72 -9.66 11.57 21.65
N GLU A 73 -10.65 12.02 22.42
CA GLU A 73 -11.85 12.63 21.86
C GLU A 73 -11.53 13.89 21.04
N ASP A 74 -10.49 14.64 21.41
CA ASP A 74 -10.04 15.85 20.71
C ASP A 74 -9.41 15.57 19.34
N ASP A 75 -9.14 14.30 19.04
CA ASP A 75 -8.65 13.84 17.74
C ASP A 75 -9.79 13.42 16.79
N LEU A 76 -11.02 13.43 17.29
CA LEU A 76 -12.22 13.12 16.55
C LEU A 76 -12.96 14.40 16.15
N ILE A 77 -13.49 14.41 14.93
CA ILE A 77 -14.30 15.52 14.43
C ILE A 77 -15.62 15.00 13.88
N TYR A 78 -16.70 15.67 14.26
CA TYR A 78 -18.00 15.44 13.68
C TYR A 78 -18.20 16.35 12.47
N ASN A 79 -18.28 15.76 11.28
CA ASN A 79 -18.53 16.48 10.04
C ASN A 79 -19.37 15.62 9.08
N GLN A 80 -20.27 16.26 8.33
CA GLN A 80 -21.15 15.57 7.38
C GLN A 80 -21.97 14.41 8.00
N TYR A 81 -22.45 14.60 9.23
CA TYR A 81 -23.22 13.62 9.99
C TYR A 81 -22.47 12.36 10.43
N GLU A 82 -21.14 12.37 10.34
CA GLU A 82 -20.27 11.27 10.76
C GLU A 82 -19.13 11.80 11.65
N TRP A 83 -18.65 10.92 12.53
CA TRP A 83 -17.40 11.08 13.26
C TRP A 83 -16.24 10.60 12.38
N HIS A 84 -15.14 11.36 12.41
CA HIS A 84 -13.91 11.07 11.68
C HIS A 84 -12.70 11.21 12.60
N SER A 85 -11.62 10.47 12.32
CA SER A 85 -10.32 10.68 12.98
C SER A 85 -9.37 11.45 12.07
N PHE A 86 -8.72 12.51 12.56
CA PHE A 86 -7.73 13.26 11.77
C PHE A 86 -6.49 12.44 11.38
N TYR A 87 -6.27 11.29 12.03
CA TYR A 87 -5.17 10.38 11.76
C TYR A 87 -5.49 9.30 10.73
N HIS A 88 -6.75 9.21 10.28
CA HIS A 88 -7.22 8.12 9.40
C HIS A 88 -7.84 8.66 8.11
N HIS A 89 -7.93 7.79 7.11
CA HIS A 89 -8.71 8.05 5.90
C HIS A 89 -10.21 8.07 6.18
N SER A 90 -11.02 8.55 5.23
CA SER A 90 -12.48 8.64 5.38
C SER A 90 -13.17 7.28 5.54
N ASP A 91 -12.50 6.17 5.22
CA ASP A 91 -13.04 4.82 5.45
C ASP A 91 -13.12 4.48 6.96
N PHE A 92 -12.51 5.32 7.80
CA PHE A 92 -12.63 5.30 9.26
C PHE A 92 -13.58 6.41 9.70
N SER A 93 -14.84 6.29 9.30
CA SER A 93 -15.94 7.15 9.75
C SER A 93 -17.11 6.33 10.29
N SER A 94 -17.92 6.94 11.15
CA SER A 94 -19.13 6.30 11.71
C SER A 94 -20.12 7.36 12.17
N HIS A 95 -21.42 7.08 12.08
CA HIS A 95 -22.44 7.92 12.72
C HIS A 95 -22.33 7.92 14.24
N GLU A 96 -21.76 6.85 14.81
CA GLU A 96 -21.57 6.67 16.25
C GLU A 96 -20.10 6.71 16.62
N LYS A 97 -19.75 7.58 17.57
CA LYS A 97 -18.39 7.82 18.04
C LYS A 97 -17.72 6.56 18.60
N ASP A 98 -18.46 5.80 19.40
CA ASP A 98 -17.93 4.61 20.06
C ASP A 98 -17.60 3.51 19.04
N LEU A 99 -18.46 3.30 18.04
CA LEU A 99 -18.20 2.37 16.93
C LEU A 99 -16.95 2.78 16.12
N LEU A 100 -16.70 4.07 15.93
CA LEU A 100 -15.47 4.54 15.28
C LEU A 100 -14.24 4.16 16.11
N ILE A 101 -14.26 4.43 17.42
CA ILE A 101 -13.14 4.13 18.32
C ILE A 101 -12.88 2.63 18.37
N GLU A 102 -13.94 1.81 18.47
CA GLU A 102 -13.83 0.35 18.44
C GLU A 102 -13.21 -0.15 17.12
N GLY A 103 -13.68 0.37 15.98
CA GLY A 103 -13.15 0.04 14.65
C GLY A 103 -11.67 0.39 14.51
N ILE A 104 -11.27 1.58 14.96
CA ILE A 104 -9.86 1.99 14.96
C ILE A 104 -9.01 1.07 15.84
N ASN A 105 -9.46 0.78 17.06
CA ASN A 105 -8.71 -0.07 17.99
C ASN A 105 -8.58 -1.51 17.46
N LYS A 106 -9.63 -2.05 16.85
CA LYS A 106 -9.60 -3.35 16.20
C LYS A 106 -8.57 -3.39 15.07
N ASN A 107 -8.64 -2.44 14.13
CA ASN A 107 -7.71 -2.38 13.00
C ASN A 107 -6.27 -2.12 13.46
N LYS A 108 -6.07 -1.32 14.49
CA LYS A 108 -4.76 -1.12 15.13
C LYS A 108 -4.18 -2.43 15.66
N ASN A 109 -4.97 -3.24 16.36
CA ASN A 109 -4.50 -4.51 16.93
C ASN A 109 -4.10 -5.51 15.84
N GLU A 110 -4.90 -5.60 14.77
CA GLU A 110 -4.58 -6.40 13.59
C GLU A 110 -3.29 -5.91 12.91
N ALA A 111 -3.18 -4.60 12.71
CA ALA A 111 -2.02 -3.96 12.09
C ALA A 111 -0.72 -4.22 12.86
N ILE A 112 -0.74 -4.07 14.19
CA ILE A 112 0.43 -4.35 15.04
C ILE A 112 0.80 -5.82 14.94
N SER A 113 -0.17 -6.73 15.07
CA SER A 113 0.09 -8.17 14.99
C SER A 113 0.74 -8.57 13.67
N HIS A 114 0.26 -8.00 12.56
CA HIS A 114 0.82 -8.26 11.24
C HIS A 114 2.22 -7.63 11.08
N LEU A 115 2.37 -6.36 11.46
CA LEU A 115 3.61 -5.59 11.33
C LEU A 115 4.77 -6.21 12.14
N SER A 116 4.48 -6.65 13.37
CA SER A 116 5.47 -7.33 14.24
C SER A 116 6.02 -8.63 13.64
N ASN A 117 5.33 -9.21 12.66
CA ASN A 117 5.71 -10.45 11.98
C ASN A 117 5.99 -10.25 10.48
N SER A 118 6.09 -9.01 10.00
CA SER A 118 6.30 -8.74 8.57
C SER A 118 7.77 -8.77 8.19
N GLU A 119 8.13 -9.57 7.19
CA GLU A 119 9.46 -9.61 6.58
C GLU A 119 9.76 -8.32 5.80
N LEU A 120 8.73 -7.66 5.29
CA LEU A 120 8.86 -6.44 4.49
C LEU A 120 7.77 -5.41 4.82
N VAL A 121 8.21 -4.16 5.05
CA VAL A 121 7.35 -2.97 5.06
C VAL A 121 7.56 -2.16 3.77
N VAL A 122 6.49 -1.87 3.04
CA VAL A 122 6.52 -1.01 1.85
C VAL A 122 5.84 0.33 2.14
N ILE A 123 6.60 1.41 2.07
CA ILE A 123 6.14 2.78 2.33
C ILE A 123 6.03 3.53 1.00
N THR A 124 4.80 3.86 0.59
CA THR A 124 4.52 4.54 -0.68
C THR A 124 4.18 6.02 -0.45
N LEU A 125 5.14 6.91 -0.65
CA LEU A 125 4.97 8.35 -0.44
C LEU A 125 4.28 9.00 -1.65
N GLY A 126 3.17 9.70 -1.41
CA GLY A 126 2.41 10.43 -2.42
C GLY A 126 2.88 11.87 -2.63
N THR A 127 3.07 12.61 -1.53
CA THR A 127 3.38 14.05 -1.58
C THR A 127 4.17 14.52 -0.35
N SER A 128 4.95 15.58 -0.52
CA SER A 128 5.59 16.35 0.56
C SER A 128 4.71 17.49 1.09
N PHE A 129 3.48 17.66 0.59
CA PHE A 129 2.53 18.60 1.16
C PHE A 129 1.83 18.02 2.39
N ILE A 130 1.73 18.85 3.42
CA ILE A 130 1.00 18.60 4.66
C ILE A 130 -0.10 19.64 4.84
N TYR A 131 -1.11 19.28 5.61
CA TYR A 131 -2.18 20.17 6.04
C TYR A 131 -2.18 20.23 7.56
N LYS A 132 -2.01 21.43 8.10
CA LYS A 132 -2.05 21.69 9.53
C LYS A 132 -3.39 22.29 9.88
N TYR A 133 -4.15 21.62 10.76
CA TYR A 133 -5.43 22.12 11.20
C TYR A 133 -5.22 23.33 12.11
N LEU A 134 -5.75 24.49 11.74
CA LEU A 134 -5.42 25.75 12.40
C LEU A 134 -5.87 25.79 13.87
N ARG A 135 -6.99 25.12 14.20
CA ARG A 135 -7.54 25.16 15.56
C ARG A 135 -6.68 24.42 16.58
N THR A 136 -6.09 23.30 16.20
CA THR A 136 -5.30 22.44 17.10
C THR A 136 -3.80 22.53 16.84
N GLY A 137 -3.40 23.09 15.70
CA GLY A 137 -2.02 23.10 15.22
C GLY A 137 -1.49 21.73 14.81
N LYS A 138 -2.32 20.68 14.81
CA LYS A 138 -1.92 19.32 14.44
C LYS A 138 -1.85 19.15 12.93
N ILE A 139 -0.89 18.37 12.45
CA ILE A 139 -0.83 17.93 11.06
C ILE A 139 -1.79 16.76 10.89
N VAL A 140 -2.72 16.90 9.96
CA VAL A 140 -3.79 15.92 9.73
C VAL A 140 -3.47 15.05 8.51
N SER A 141 -3.93 13.81 8.55
CA SER A 141 -3.80 12.85 7.45
C SER A 141 -4.88 13.04 6.39
N ASN A 142 -6.08 13.46 6.80
CA ASN A 142 -7.18 13.80 5.91
C ASN A 142 -7.88 15.07 6.41
N CYS A 143 -8.34 15.91 5.48
CA CYS A 143 -9.10 17.12 5.79
C CYS A 143 -10.60 16.85 5.92
N HIS A 144 -11.10 15.64 5.64
CA HIS A 144 -12.49 15.20 5.85
C HIS A 144 -13.54 16.15 5.25
N LYS A 145 -13.25 16.70 4.08
CA LYS A 145 -14.07 17.72 3.37
C LYS A 145 -14.38 18.98 4.20
N ILE A 146 -13.64 19.24 5.27
CA ILE A 146 -13.69 20.50 6.03
C ILE A 146 -13.16 21.63 5.12
N PRO A 147 -13.72 22.85 5.21
CA PRO A 147 -13.30 23.96 4.37
C PRO A 147 -11.78 24.21 4.41
N GLN A 148 -11.16 24.36 3.24
CA GLN A 148 -9.69 24.49 3.11
C GLN A 148 -9.11 25.67 3.91
N LYS A 149 -9.90 26.72 4.18
CA LYS A 149 -9.52 27.87 5.02
C LYS A 149 -9.21 27.49 6.48
N GLU A 150 -9.64 26.32 6.95
CA GLU A 150 -9.32 25.83 8.29
C GLU A 150 -7.96 25.13 8.37
N PHE A 151 -7.26 25.01 7.24
CA PHE A 151 -5.97 24.36 7.16
C PHE A 151 -4.90 25.27 6.59
N GLU A 152 -3.73 25.24 7.20
CA GLU A 152 -2.50 25.75 6.62
C GLU A 152 -1.87 24.64 5.77
N LYS A 153 -1.75 24.88 4.47
CA LYS A 153 -1.01 24.00 3.57
C LYS A 153 0.46 24.38 3.56
N LYS A 154 1.33 23.42 3.84
CA LYS A 154 2.79 23.60 3.83
C LYS A 154 3.46 22.50 3.03
N ARG A 155 4.48 22.85 2.24
CA ARG A 155 5.40 21.87 1.64
C ARG A 155 6.54 21.60 2.61
N LEU A 156 6.78 20.34 2.94
CA LEU A 156 7.92 19.94 3.74
C LEU A 156 9.23 20.25 3.02
N THR A 157 10.24 20.66 3.77
CA THR A 157 11.62 20.70 3.32
C THR A 157 12.23 19.30 3.26
N ILE A 158 13.39 19.17 2.62
CA ILE A 158 14.17 17.91 2.62
C ILE A 158 14.50 17.52 4.06
N SER A 159 15.01 18.44 4.88
CA SER A 159 15.39 18.14 6.28
C SER A 159 14.22 17.68 7.14
N GLU A 160 13.03 18.31 7.01
CA GLU A 160 11.82 17.86 7.71
C GLU A 160 11.37 16.48 7.24
N THR A 161 11.44 16.22 5.92
CA THR A 161 11.08 14.93 5.33
C THR A 161 12.04 13.84 5.82
N VAL A 162 13.34 14.07 5.76
CA VAL A 162 14.38 13.16 6.25
C VAL A 162 14.18 12.86 7.73
N ALA A 163 13.93 13.88 8.57
CA ALA A 163 13.68 13.66 10.00
C ALA A 163 12.49 12.73 10.23
N SER A 164 11.39 12.95 9.50
CA SER A 164 10.19 12.10 9.58
C SER A 164 10.48 10.66 9.14
N LEU A 165 11.19 10.48 8.02
CA LEU A 165 11.56 9.14 7.54
C LEU A 165 12.53 8.42 8.49
N LYS A 166 13.48 9.12 9.12
CA LYS A 166 14.36 8.56 10.16
C LYS A 166 13.55 8.03 11.34
N ASN A 167 12.60 8.82 11.84
CA ASN A 167 11.71 8.43 12.93
C ASN A 167 10.86 7.20 12.56
N ILE A 168 10.34 7.15 11.32
CA ILE A 168 9.59 5.98 10.84
C ILE A 168 10.47 4.72 10.89
N VAL A 169 11.70 4.79 10.37
CA VAL A 169 12.63 3.65 10.39
C VAL A 169 12.94 3.20 11.83
N GLU A 170 13.15 4.15 12.74
CA GLU A 170 13.42 3.84 14.15
C GLU A 170 12.24 3.14 14.83
N LEU A 171 11.03 3.66 14.66
CA LEU A 171 9.82 3.05 15.19
C LEU A 171 9.54 1.66 14.59
N LEU A 172 9.77 1.48 13.29
CA LEU A 172 9.62 0.16 12.65
C LEU A 172 10.64 -0.85 13.20
N ASN A 173 11.88 -0.43 13.42
CA ASN A 173 12.91 -1.27 14.04
C ASN A 173 12.59 -1.59 15.52
N GLU A 174 11.94 -0.68 16.26
CA GLU A 174 11.43 -0.94 17.62
C GLU A 174 10.34 -2.03 17.61
N ILE A 175 9.41 -1.98 16.62
CA ILE A 175 8.30 -2.93 16.50
C ILE A 175 8.78 -4.29 15.99
N ASN A 176 9.66 -4.29 14.98
CA ASN A 176 10.19 -5.48 14.34
C ASN A 176 11.60 -5.22 13.78
N PRO A 177 12.66 -5.59 14.53
CA PRO A 177 14.04 -5.31 14.13
C PRO A 177 14.51 -6.10 12.91
N ASN A 178 13.79 -7.15 12.52
CA ASN A 178 14.14 -8.01 11.39
C ASN A 178 13.51 -7.56 10.07
N THR A 179 12.57 -6.60 10.11
CA THR A 179 11.87 -6.18 8.90
C THR A 179 12.77 -5.42 7.94
N LYS A 180 12.60 -5.68 6.65
CA LYS A 180 13.15 -4.84 5.58
C LYS A 180 12.17 -3.72 5.28
N ILE A 181 12.67 -2.57 4.85
CA ILE A 181 11.86 -1.40 4.53
C ILE A 181 12.14 -0.99 3.09
N ILE A 182 11.13 -1.02 2.23
CA ILE A 182 11.19 -0.44 0.89
C ILE A 182 10.41 0.87 0.88
N PHE A 183 11.10 1.96 0.59
CA PHE A 183 10.47 3.22 0.23
C PHE A 183 10.21 3.28 -1.26
N THR A 184 9.09 3.88 -1.64
CA THR A 184 8.79 4.20 -3.04
C THR A 184 8.01 5.51 -3.12
N VAL A 185 8.13 6.20 -4.24
CA VAL A 185 7.34 7.41 -4.52
C VAL A 185 6.21 7.04 -5.47
N SER A 186 4.98 7.40 -5.11
CA SER A 186 3.80 7.05 -5.88
C SER A 186 3.85 7.63 -7.30
N PRO A 187 3.48 6.85 -8.33
CA PRO A 187 3.40 7.33 -9.72
C PRO A 187 2.23 8.28 -9.99
N VAL A 188 1.28 8.41 -9.07
CA VAL A 188 0.13 9.31 -9.22
C VAL A 188 0.59 10.77 -9.23
N ARG A 189 0.10 11.53 -10.21
CA ARG A 189 0.43 12.95 -10.39
C ARG A 189 -0.53 13.83 -9.57
N HIS A 190 0.00 14.59 -8.63
CA HIS A 190 -0.78 15.56 -7.83
C HIS A 190 -0.89 16.90 -8.57
N TRP A 191 -1.88 17.01 -9.46
CA TRP A 191 -1.99 18.17 -10.36
C TRP A 191 -2.65 19.41 -9.78
N LYS A 192 -3.29 19.30 -8.60
CA LYS A 192 -4.05 20.41 -7.98
C LYS A 192 -3.20 21.69 -7.83
N ASP A 193 -1.89 21.54 -7.62
CA ASP A 193 -0.93 22.65 -7.46
C ASP A 193 -0.07 22.90 -8.70
N GLY A 194 -0.38 22.22 -9.81
CA GLY A 194 0.37 22.30 -11.06
C GLY A 194 1.54 21.33 -11.19
N ALA A 195 2.04 21.22 -12.42
CA ALA A 195 3.11 20.30 -12.79
C ALA A 195 4.41 20.54 -12.01
N GLU A 196 4.79 21.81 -11.86
CA GLU A 196 6.03 22.23 -11.22
C GLU A 196 6.04 21.85 -9.73
N GLU A 197 4.95 22.13 -9.02
CA GLU A 197 4.83 21.81 -7.60
C GLU A 197 4.76 20.29 -7.37
N ASN A 198 4.11 19.54 -8.26
CA ASN A 198 4.17 18.08 -8.23
C ASN A 198 5.61 17.59 -8.37
N GLN A 199 6.37 18.07 -9.36
CA GLN A 199 7.75 17.65 -9.57
C GLN A 199 8.63 17.99 -8.36
N ARG A 200 8.59 19.23 -7.88
CA ARG A 200 9.33 19.64 -6.67
C ARG A 200 8.97 18.78 -5.47
N SER A 201 7.69 18.45 -5.30
CA SER A 201 7.22 17.60 -4.21
C SER A 201 7.78 16.18 -4.30
N LYS A 202 7.74 15.56 -5.48
CA LYS A 202 8.32 14.22 -5.73
C LYS A 202 9.83 14.23 -5.57
N SER A 203 10.53 15.26 -6.06
CA SER A 203 11.99 15.41 -5.90
C SER A 203 12.40 15.50 -4.42
N ILE A 204 11.65 16.22 -3.58
CA ILE A 204 11.91 16.27 -2.13
C ILE A 204 11.82 14.87 -1.53
N LEU A 205 10.80 14.09 -1.88
CA LEU A 205 10.63 12.72 -1.38
C LEU A 205 11.78 11.82 -1.83
N ILE A 206 12.15 11.85 -3.12
CA ILE A 206 13.22 11.04 -3.69
C ILE A 206 14.57 11.35 -3.03
N LEU A 207 14.94 12.65 -2.94
CA LEU A 207 16.19 13.06 -2.31
C LEU A 207 16.24 12.70 -0.82
N SER A 208 15.11 12.81 -0.13
CA SER A 208 15.04 12.43 1.28
C SER A 208 15.19 10.93 1.48
N ILE A 209 14.54 10.10 0.64
CA ILE A 209 14.71 8.64 0.66
C ILE A 209 16.18 8.26 0.41
N ASP A 210 16.83 8.88 -0.58
CA ASP A 210 18.24 8.64 -0.89
C ASP A 210 19.16 8.88 0.32
N GLU A 211 18.91 9.93 1.11
CA GLU A 211 19.66 10.18 2.36
C GLU A 211 19.46 9.06 3.41
N ILE A 212 18.24 8.52 3.51
CA ILE A 212 17.91 7.43 4.46
C ILE A 212 18.62 6.14 4.08
N ILE A 213 18.48 5.70 2.81
CA ILE A 213 18.96 4.38 2.38
C ILE A 213 20.49 4.29 2.36
N LYS A 214 21.20 5.41 2.12
CA LYS A 214 22.67 5.45 2.15
C LYS A 214 23.28 4.99 3.48
N ASN A 215 22.56 5.18 4.58
CA ASN A 215 23.07 4.95 5.93
C ASN A 215 22.40 3.76 6.65
N LYS A 216 21.46 3.06 6.00
CA LYS A 216 20.62 2.04 6.65
C LYS A 216 20.55 0.77 5.79
N LYS A 217 21.19 -0.31 6.26
CA LYS A 217 21.29 -1.59 5.53
C LYS A 217 19.95 -2.31 5.29
N ASN A 218 18.92 -2.01 6.07
CA ASN A 218 17.59 -2.60 5.92
C ASN A 218 16.60 -1.72 5.16
N CYS A 219 17.04 -0.57 4.63
CA CYS A 219 16.20 0.37 3.90
C CYS A 219 16.59 0.39 2.42
N PHE A 220 15.60 0.35 1.54
CA PHE A 220 15.80 0.26 0.10
C PHE A 220 14.84 1.19 -0.65
N TYR A 221 15.12 1.44 -1.93
CA TYR A 221 14.26 2.19 -2.82
C TYR A 221 13.67 1.30 -3.92
N TYR A 222 12.40 1.52 -4.24
CA TYR A 222 11.74 0.95 -5.42
C TYR A 222 11.24 2.08 -6.34
N PRO A 223 11.67 2.13 -7.63
CA PRO A 223 11.47 3.30 -8.49
C PRO A 223 10.13 3.28 -9.24
N SER A 224 9.01 3.18 -8.51
CA SER A 224 7.67 3.11 -9.15
C SER A 224 7.28 4.40 -9.88
N TYR A 225 7.72 5.56 -9.39
CA TYR A 225 7.50 6.85 -10.03
C TYR A 225 8.25 6.94 -11.37
N GLU A 226 9.53 6.59 -11.37
CA GLU A 226 10.41 6.59 -12.55
C GLU A 226 9.90 5.60 -13.61
N MET A 227 9.52 4.38 -13.22
CA MET A 227 8.89 3.43 -14.15
C MET A 227 7.65 4.01 -14.83
N MET A 228 6.86 4.82 -14.12
CA MET A 228 5.69 5.47 -14.72
C MET A 228 6.08 6.58 -15.70
N ILE A 229 6.99 7.47 -15.29
CA ILE A 229 7.29 8.68 -16.09
C ILE A 229 8.30 8.43 -17.22
N ASP A 230 9.14 7.41 -17.13
CA ASP A 230 10.19 7.10 -18.10
C ASP A 230 9.83 5.90 -18.98
N ASP A 231 9.36 4.79 -18.41
CA ASP A 231 9.03 3.58 -19.18
C ASP A 231 7.61 3.61 -19.75
N LEU A 232 6.67 4.12 -18.97
CA LEU A 232 5.23 4.20 -19.25
C LEU A 232 4.78 5.65 -19.52
N ARG A 233 5.66 6.44 -20.15
CA ARG A 233 5.47 7.89 -20.34
C ARG A 233 4.29 8.31 -21.22
N ASP A 234 3.73 7.39 -22.00
CA ASP A 234 2.63 7.66 -22.94
C ASP A 234 1.28 7.77 -22.19
N TYR A 235 0.42 8.72 -22.59
CA TYR A 235 -0.89 8.93 -21.97
C TYR A 235 -1.80 7.70 -21.98
N ARG A 236 -1.56 6.72 -22.86
CA ARG A 236 -2.26 5.41 -22.84
C ARG A 236 -2.13 4.64 -21.53
N PHE A 237 -1.15 4.98 -20.71
CA PHE A 237 -0.90 4.37 -19.41
C PHE A 237 -1.51 5.17 -18.25
N TYR A 238 -2.20 6.27 -18.54
CA TYR A 238 -2.97 7.05 -17.58
C TYR A 238 -4.47 6.80 -17.79
N LYS A 239 -5.24 6.83 -16.70
CA LYS A 239 -6.70 6.80 -16.73
C LYS A 239 -7.25 8.07 -17.37
N ASP A 240 -8.57 8.15 -17.53
CA ASP A 240 -9.26 9.29 -18.17
C ASP A 240 -8.97 10.63 -17.51
N ASP A 241 -8.57 10.64 -16.24
CA ASP A 241 -8.15 11.85 -15.52
C ASP A 241 -6.74 12.34 -15.87
N LEU A 242 -5.97 11.55 -16.64
CA LEU A 242 -4.58 11.82 -17.06
C LEU A 242 -3.57 11.91 -15.89
N LEU A 243 -3.96 11.47 -14.70
CA LEU A 243 -3.16 11.59 -13.46
C LEU A 243 -2.88 10.24 -12.81
N HIS A 244 -3.86 9.34 -12.80
CA HIS A 244 -3.72 8.02 -12.20
C HIS A 244 -3.25 7.00 -13.25
N PRO A 245 -2.35 6.06 -12.88
CA PRO A 245 -1.97 4.95 -13.76
C PRO A 245 -3.19 4.07 -14.10
N THR A 246 -3.23 3.51 -15.32
CA THR A 246 -4.18 2.45 -15.69
C THR A 246 -3.87 1.14 -14.97
N ASP A 247 -4.82 0.21 -14.99
CA ASP A 247 -4.64 -1.12 -14.41
C ASP A 247 -3.46 -1.87 -15.07
N PHE A 248 -3.24 -1.67 -16.37
CA PHE A 248 -2.07 -2.18 -17.08
C PHE A 248 -0.76 -1.60 -16.53
N ALA A 249 -0.72 -0.30 -16.25
CA ALA A 249 0.46 0.36 -15.70
C ALA A 249 0.76 -0.14 -14.27
N VAL A 250 -0.29 -0.28 -13.43
CA VAL A 250 -0.18 -0.87 -12.10
C VAL A 250 0.36 -2.31 -12.19
N GLU A 251 -0.19 -3.12 -13.10
CA GLU A 251 0.27 -4.50 -13.34
C GLU A 251 1.75 -4.54 -13.77
N TYR A 252 2.16 -3.69 -14.72
CA TYR A 252 3.54 -3.64 -15.17
C TYR A 252 4.50 -3.33 -14.01
N ILE A 253 4.21 -2.27 -13.24
CA ILE A 253 5.03 -1.87 -12.10
C ILE A 253 4.98 -2.94 -11.00
N SER A 254 3.86 -3.61 -10.79
CA SER A 254 3.76 -4.66 -9.77
C SER A 254 4.51 -5.94 -10.17
N ASN A 255 4.51 -6.31 -11.45
CA ASN A 255 5.31 -7.43 -11.96
C ASN A 255 6.81 -7.16 -11.80
N LYS A 256 7.24 -5.94 -12.12
CA LYS A 256 8.61 -5.47 -11.88
C LYS A 256 9.00 -5.60 -10.41
N PHE A 257 8.11 -5.24 -9.49
CA PHE A 257 8.31 -5.39 -8.05
C PHE A 257 8.45 -6.87 -7.67
N ILE A 258 7.54 -7.72 -8.14
CA ILE A 258 7.57 -9.17 -7.89
C ILE A 258 8.91 -9.77 -8.32
N ASP A 259 9.40 -9.38 -9.50
CA ASP A 259 10.66 -9.87 -10.02
C ASP A 259 11.88 -9.48 -9.17
N SER A 260 11.84 -8.27 -8.61
CA SER A 260 12.87 -7.76 -7.72
C SER A 260 12.87 -8.42 -6.35
N ILE A 261 11.71 -8.75 -5.77
CA ILE A 261 11.63 -9.15 -4.36
C ILE A 261 11.32 -10.63 -4.10
N PHE A 262 10.67 -11.36 -5.00
CA PHE A 262 10.31 -12.78 -4.74
C PHE A 262 11.30 -13.77 -5.34
N ASN A 263 11.45 -14.92 -4.68
CA ASN A 263 12.20 -16.08 -5.19
C ASN A 263 11.39 -16.85 -6.26
N ASP A 264 12.03 -17.77 -6.98
CA ASP A 264 11.39 -18.49 -8.08
C ASP A 264 10.23 -19.39 -7.62
N GLU A 265 10.35 -20.00 -6.44
CA GLU A 265 9.28 -20.80 -5.83
C GLU A 265 8.00 -19.96 -5.64
N ALA A 266 8.14 -18.76 -5.07
CA ALA A 266 7.04 -17.84 -4.85
C ALA A 266 6.45 -17.35 -6.17
N LYS A 267 7.26 -17.07 -7.20
CA LYS A 267 6.75 -16.68 -8.53
C LYS A 267 5.91 -17.79 -9.18
N VAL A 268 6.32 -19.05 -9.03
CA VAL A 268 5.53 -20.21 -9.48
C VAL A 268 4.21 -20.29 -8.71
N PHE A 269 4.26 -20.19 -7.37
CA PHE A 269 3.06 -20.16 -6.54
C PHE A 269 2.09 -19.05 -6.97
N MET A 270 2.57 -17.82 -7.10
CA MET A 270 1.75 -16.65 -7.44
C MET A 270 1.04 -16.83 -8.77
N LYS A 271 1.72 -17.42 -9.77
CA LYS A 271 1.12 -17.73 -11.07
C LYS A 271 -0.02 -18.73 -10.95
N GLU A 272 0.18 -19.81 -10.20
CA GLU A 272 -0.84 -20.86 -10.02
C GLU A 272 -2.02 -20.36 -9.17
N ALA A 273 -1.75 -19.62 -8.09
CA ALA A 273 -2.75 -18.99 -7.24
C ALA A 273 -3.61 -17.99 -8.00
N PHE A 274 -3.00 -17.16 -8.87
CA PHE A 274 -3.75 -16.21 -9.70
C PHE A 274 -4.68 -16.89 -10.69
N GLN A 275 -4.29 -18.06 -11.23
CA GLN A 275 -5.14 -18.84 -12.13
C GLN A 275 -6.36 -19.42 -11.39
N ILE A 276 -6.19 -19.84 -10.13
CA ILE A 276 -7.32 -20.24 -9.26
C ILE A 276 -8.23 -19.04 -8.97
N TRP A 277 -7.66 -17.92 -8.55
CA TRP A 277 -8.42 -16.69 -8.28
C TRP A 277 -9.23 -16.26 -9.51
N THR A 278 -8.61 -16.26 -10.70
CA THR A 278 -9.29 -15.91 -11.96
C THR A 278 -10.43 -16.87 -12.27
N SER A 279 -10.22 -18.17 -12.06
CA SER A 279 -11.25 -19.20 -12.28
C SER A 279 -12.45 -19.02 -11.35
N LEU A 280 -12.22 -18.73 -10.07
CA LEU A 280 -13.28 -18.49 -9.08
C LEU A 280 -14.08 -17.22 -9.35
N ASN A 281 -13.44 -16.18 -9.90
CA ASN A 281 -14.09 -14.90 -10.18
C ASN A 281 -14.71 -14.81 -11.58
N HIS A 282 -14.59 -15.88 -12.40
CA HIS A 282 -15.24 -15.92 -13.71
C HIS A 282 -16.77 -15.90 -13.57
N LYS A 283 -17.44 -15.04 -14.34
CA LYS A 283 -18.91 -14.96 -14.33
C LYS A 283 -19.52 -16.20 -14.96
N VAL A 284 -20.16 -17.04 -14.15
CA VAL A 284 -20.83 -18.27 -14.59
C VAL A 284 -22.30 -17.96 -14.88
N ARG A 285 -22.75 -18.26 -16.11
CA ARG A 285 -24.13 -17.99 -16.56
C ARG A 285 -25.14 -19.04 -16.09
N ASN A 286 -24.77 -20.32 -15.99
CA ASN A 286 -25.64 -21.40 -15.53
C ASN A 286 -24.89 -22.36 -14.60
N ARG A 287 -25.16 -22.24 -13.29
CA ARG A 287 -24.55 -23.06 -12.24
C ARG A 287 -25.14 -24.48 -12.13
N GLU A 288 -26.25 -24.77 -12.80
CA GLU A 288 -26.85 -26.11 -12.79
C GLU A 288 -26.33 -27.00 -13.93
N SER A 289 -25.62 -26.40 -14.89
CA SER A 289 -25.11 -27.11 -16.06
C SER A 289 -24.08 -28.19 -15.69
N THR A 290 -24.07 -29.28 -16.45
CA THR A 290 -23.05 -30.35 -16.32
C THR A 290 -21.63 -29.83 -16.57
N ALA A 291 -21.48 -28.83 -17.45
CA ALA A 291 -20.22 -28.15 -17.71
C ALA A 291 -19.70 -27.42 -16.47
N TYR A 292 -20.58 -26.74 -15.72
CA TYR A 292 -20.18 -26.07 -14.48
C TYR A 292 -19.77 -27.06 -13.40
N LYS A 293 -20.49 -28.17 -13.21
CA LYS A 293 -20.11 -29.22 -12.25
C LYS A 293 -18.73 -29.83 -12.56
N LYS A 294 -18.45 -30.12 -13.84
CA LYS A 294 -17.12 -30.58 -14.26
C LYS A 294 -16.04 -29.53 -14.03
N PHE A 295 -16.34 -28.26 -14.27
CA PHE A 295 -15.43 -27.16 -14.00
C PHE A 295 -15.10 -27.04 -12.51
N THR A 296 -16.10 -27.08 -11.62
CA THR A 296 -15.88 -27.00 -10.17
C THR A 296 -15.09 -28.21 -9.64
N GLU A 297 -15.36 -29.42 -10.12
CA GLU A 297 -14.55 -30.61 -9.81
C GLU A 297 -13.10 -30.45 -10.25
N SER A 298 -12.86 -29.99 -11.48
CA SER A 298 -11.50 -29.75 -11.98
C SER A 298 -10.76 -28.68 -11.18
N LEU A 299 -11.48 -27.63 -10.76
CA LEU A 299 -10.92 -26.55 -9.95
C LEU A 299 -10.60 -27.03 -8.53
N LYS A 300 -11.44 -27.88 -7.95
CA LYS A 300 -11.19 -28.50 -6.65
C LYS A 300 -9.91 -29.35 -6.67
N ILE A 301 -9.77 -30.23 -7.66
CA ILE A 301 -8.56 -31.06 -7.83
C ILE A 301 -7.32 -30.18 -7.92
N ARG A 302 -7.39 -29.11 -8.72
CA ARG A 302 -6.30 -28.15 -8.87
C ARG A 302 -5.96 -27.43 -7.56
N ILE A 303 -6.95 -27.06 -6.76
CA ILE A 303 -6.73 -26.44 -5.45
C ILE A 303 -6.08 -27.45 -4.49
N GLU A 304 -6.46 -28.72 -4.54
CA GLU A 304 -5.83 -29.77 -3.72
C GLU A 304 -4.36 -30.03 -4.15
N GLU A 305 -4.06 -29.98 -5.45
CA GLU A 305 -2.71 -30.12 -5.98
C GLU A 305 -1.79 -28.96 -5.56
N ILE A 306 -2.24 -27.71 -5.72
CA ILE A 306 -1.46 -26.54 -5.29
C ILE A 306 -1.25 -26.54 -3.78
N SER A 307 -2.25 -26.98 -3.00
CA SER A 307 -2.15 -27.04 -1.53
C SER A 307 -1.11 -28.08 -1.08
N LYS A 308 -1.00 -29.21 -1.79
CA LYS A 308 0.06 -30.20 -1.55
C LYS A 308 1.44 -29.68 -1.95
N LYS A 309 1.51 -28.96 -3.07
CA LYS A 309 2.75 -28.38 -3.58
C LYS A 309 3.28 -27.24 -2.70
N PHE A 310 2.37 -26.46 -2.10
CA PHE A 310 2.68 -25.28 -1.29
C PHE A 310 1.98 -25.36 0.08
N PRO A 311 2.44 -26.23 1.00
CA PRO A 311 1.72 -26.58 2.23
C PRO A 311 1.59 -25.43 3.23
N LYS A 312 2.35 -24.33 3.07
CA LYS A 312 2.23 -23.13 3.92
C LYS A 312 1.13 -22.18 3.46
N ALA A 313 0.52 -22.40 2.30
CA ALA A 313 -0.59 -21.60 1.81
C ALA A 313 -1.93 -22.23 2.21
N ASN A 314 -2.86 -21.42 2.74
CA ASN A 314 -4.20 -21.87 3.12
C ASN A 314 -5.20 -21.62 1.99
N PHE A 315 -5.78 -22.67 1.39
CA PHE A 315 -6.80 -22.58 0.33
C PHE A 315 -8.23 -22.97 0.79
N ASP A 316 -8.52 -22.97 2.09
CA ASP A 316 -9.81 -23.43 2.62
C ASP A 316 -10.99 -22.61 2.08
N ASP A 317 -10.84 -21.29 1.96
CA ASP A 317 -11.86 -20.41 1.38
C ASP A 317 -12.12 -20.71 -0.09
N GLU A 318 -11.06 -20.94 -0.86
CA GLU A 318 -11.17 -21.34 -2.27
C GLU A 318 -11.82 -22.72 -2.42
N LEU A 319 -11.45 -23.69 -1.58
CA LEU A 319 -12.09 -25.01 -1.56
C LEU A 319 -13.58 -24.91 -1.24
N ASN A 320 -13.96 -24.10 -0.26
CA ASN A 320 -15.37 -23.89 0.10
C ASN A 320 -16.18 -23.28 -1.04
N LYS A 321 -15.58 -22.43 -1.89
CA LYS A 321 -16.23 -21.86 -3.08
C LYS A 321 -16.42 -22.87 -4.22
N THR A 322 -15.81 -24.04 -4.15
CA THR A 322 -15.99 -25.11 -5.15
C THR A 322 -17.04 -26.16 -4.77
N ARG A 323 -17.60 -26.07 -3.56
CA ARG A 323 -18.68 -26.93 -3.08
C ARG A 323 -20.03 -26.48 -3.62
#